data_AF-A0A1A8LC93-F1
#
_entry.id   AF-A0A1A8LC93-F1
#
_cell.length_a   1.000
_cell.length_b   1.000
_cell.length_c   1.000
_cell.angle_alpha   90.00
_cell.angle_beta   90.00
_cell.angle_gamma   90.00
#
_symmetry.space_group_name_H-M   'P 1'
#
loop_
_entity.id
_entity.type
_entity.pdbx_description
1 polymer ?
#
loop_
_entity_poly.entity_id
_entity_poly.type
_entity_poly.pdbx_seq_one_letter_code
_entity_poly.pdbx_strand_id
1 'polypeptide(L)'
;MAQQRGVNSLQFNQDQSCFCCSMETGVRIYNVEPLMEKGHLDHEQVGSVALCSMLHRSNLLAVVGGGVNPRFSDISVLVWDDARESRDPKDKLVLEFTFTKPVLAVCMRRDKIIIVLKNKIYVYSFPDNPVKLFEFDTRDNPK
;
A
#
# COMPACT_ATOMS: atom_id res chain seq x y z
N MET A 1 15.94 -14.08 -18.22
CA MET A 1 16.37 -13.91 -16.81
C MET A 1 15.23 -14.40 -15.94
N ALA A 2 15.48 -15.27 -14.96
CA ALA A 2 14.40 -15.75 -14.09
C ALA A 2 13.83 -14.54 -13.32
N GLN A 3 12.52 -14.30 -13.44
CA GLN A 3 11.84 -13.23 -12.72
C GLN A 3 11.99 -13.52 -11.22
N GLN A 4 12.65 -12.62 -10.49
CA GLN A 4 12.95 -12.81 -9.07
C GLN A 4 11.62 -12.78 -8.29
N ARG A 5 11.21 -13.93 -7.73
CA ARG A 5 9.94 -14.09 -6.99
C ARG A 5 10.14 -13.90 -5.49
N GLY A 6 10.56 -12.70 -5.08
CA GLY A 6 10.74 -12.32 -3.67
C GLY A 6 9.45 -11.78 -3.05
N VAL A 7 9.20 -12.11 -1.78
CA VAL A 7 8.17 -11.48 -0.93
C VAL A 7 8.85 -10.47 -0.01
N ASN A 8 8.40 -9.22 -0.05
CA ASN A 8 8.97 -8.10 0.68
C ASN A 8 8.22 -7.80 1.98
N SER A 9 6.90 -7.92 1.98
CA SER A 9 6.09 -7.82 3.20
C SER A 9 4.76 -8.58 3.07
N LEU A 10 4.22 -8.94 4.22
CA LEU A 10 2.90 -9.54 4.39
C LEU A 10 2.12 -8.72 5.41
N GLN A 11 0.84 -8.46 5.14
CA GLN A 11 0.00 -7.74 6.07
C GLN A 11 -1.44 -8.24 6.01
N PHE A 12 -1.99 -8.62 7.17
CA PHE A 12 -3.41 -8.88 7.31
C PHE A 12 -4.21 -7.59 7.18
N ASN A 13 -5.42 -7.70 6.64
CA ASN A 13 -6.41 -6.67 6.82
C ASN A 13 -6.89 -6.62 8.29
N GLN A 14 -7.68 -5.60 8.62
CA GLN A 14 -8.01 -5.20 9.99
C GLN A 14 -8.80 -6.27 10.76
N ASP A 15 -9.55 -7.14 10.08
CA ASP A 15 -10.31 -8.25 10.67
C ASP A 15 -9.64 -9.62 10.43
N GLN A 16 -8.40 -9.64 9.94
CA GLN A 16 -7.58 -10.83 9.66
C GLN A 16 -8.24 -11.83 8.71
N SER A 17 -9.25 -11.42 7.97
CA SER A 17 -9.99 -12.28 7.05
C SER A 17 -9.38 -12.34 5.66
N CYS A 18 -8.49 -11.39 5.33
CA CYS A 18 -7.67 -11.34 4.12
C CYS A 18 -6.24 -10.90 4.48
N PHE A 19 -5.29 -11.14 3.58
CA PHE A 19 -3.95 -10.56 3.67
C PHE A 19 -3.43 -10.18 2.29
N CYS A 20 -2.54 -9.20 2.25
CA CYS A 20 -1.83 -8.80 1.04
C CYS A 20 -0.34 -9.18 1.14
N CYS A 21 0.21 -9.59 0.00
CA CYS A 21 1.61 -9.89 -0.20
C CYS A 21 2.22 -8.80 -1.08
N SER A 22 3.21 -8.08 -0.57
CA SER A 22 4.05 -7.18 -1.36
C SER A 22 5.25 -7.96 -1.88
N MET A 23 5.52 -7.87 -3.17
CA MET A 23 6.48 -8.73 -3.85
C MET A 23 7.35 -7.93 -4.82
N GLU A 24 8.46 -8.52 -5.25
CA GLU A 24 9.28 -8.00 -6.35
C GLU A 24 8.51 -7.96 -7.68
N THR A 25 7.44 -8.76 -7.79
CA THR A 25 6.58 -8.84 -8.97
C THR A 25 5.21 -8.19 -8.79
N GLY A 26 5.05 -7.30 -7.80
CA GLY A 26 3.82 -6.55 -7.55
C GLY A 26 3.12 -6.92 -6.25
N VAL A 27 1.79 -6.98 -6.26
CA VAL A 27 0.94 -7.27 -5.08
C VAL A 27 -0.01 -8.41 -5.36
N ARG A 28 -0.18 -9.33 -4.41
CA ARG A 28 -1.25 -10.35 -4.43
C ARG A 28 -2.11 -10.20 -3.18
N ILE A 29 -3.42 -10.42 -3.30
CA ILE A 29 -4.39 -10.36 -2.20
C ILE A 29 -5.03 -11.72 -2.04
N TYR A 30 -5.05 -12.23 -0.82
CA TYR A 30 -5.60 -13.54 -0.49
C TYR A 30 -6.72 -13.40 0.54
N ASN A 31 -7.80 -14.15 0.33
CA ASN A 31 -8.74 -14.52 1.36
C ASN A 31 -8.12 -15.60 2.24
N VAL A 32 -8.34 -15.56 3.55
CA VAL A 32 -7.75 -16.54 4.50
C VAL A 32 -8.53 -17.85 4.50
N GLU A 33 -9.87 -17.79 4.55
CA GLU A 33 -10.73 -18.97 4.67
C GLU A 33 -11.90 -18.90 3.68
N PRO A 34 -11.92 -19.74 2.62
CA PRO A 34 -10.82 -20.61 2.19
C PRO A 34 -9.63 -19.80 1.65
N LEU A 35 -8.42 -20.37 1.73
CA LEU A 35 -7.23 -19.75 1.17
C LEU A 35 -7.35 -19.63 -0.35
N MET A 36 -7.57 -18.41 -0.86
CA MET A 36 -7.83 -18.16 -2.27
C MET A 36 -7.37 -16.76 -2.67
N GLU A 37 -6.70 -16.63 -3.82
CA GLU A 37 -6.37 -15.33 -4.39
C GLU A 37 -7.64 -14.58 -4.79
N LYS A 38 -7.76 -13.33 -4.33
CA LYS A 38 -8.89 -12.44 -4.61
C LYS A 38 -8.61 -11.44 -5.73
N GLY A 39 -7.35 -11.06 -5.89
CA GLY A 39 -6.94 -10.05 -6.84
C GLY A 39 -5.45 -9.73 -6.71
N HIS A 40 -4.96 -8.93 -7.63
CA HIS A 40 -3.54 -8.59 -7.70
C HIS A 40 -3.27 -7.32 -8.51
N LEU A 41 -2.07 -6.78 -8.33
CA LEU A 41 -1.48 -5.75 -9.17
C LEU A 41 -0.14 -6.29 -9.66
N ASP A 42 0.02 -6.48 -10.97
CA ASP A 42 1.22 -7.08 -11.53
C ASP A 42 2.40 -6.09 -11.61
N HIS A 43 3.59 -6.62 -11.90
CA HIS A 43 4.83 -5.85 -11.99
C HIS A 43 4.74 -4.72 -13.03
N GLU A 44 4.02 -4.92 -14.13
CA GLU A 44 3.80 -3.89 -15.15
C GLU A 44 3.00 -2.70 -14.58
N GLN A 45 2.11 -2.94 -13.61
CA GLN A 45 1.28 -1.90 -13.00
C GLN A 45 2.02 -1.15 -11.89
N VAL A 46 2.70 -1.89 -10.99
CA VAL A 46 3.27 -1.31 -9.75
C VAL A 46 4.77 -1.53 -9.54
N GLY A 47 5.43 -2.30 -10.42
CA GLY A 47 6.81 -2.71 -10.24
C GLY A 47 7.00 -3.57 -9.00
N SER A 48 8.18 -3.46 -8.39
CA SER A 48 8.45 -4.05 -7.07
C SER A 48 7.79 -3.20 -5.98
N VAL A 49 7.20 -3.87 -4.98
CA VAL A 49 6.45 -3.22 -3.90
C VAL A 49 7.05 -3.59 -2.55
N ALA A 50 7.27 -2.58 -1.71
CA ALA A 50 7.78 -2.78 -0.36
C ALA A 50 6.66 -3.04 0.65
N LEU A 51 5.60 -2.23 0.60
CA LEU A 51 4.48 -2.29 1.54
C LEU A 51 3.17 -2.22 0.79
N CYS A 52 2.19 -2.97 1.27
CA CYS A 52 0.81 -2.90 0.83
C CYS A 52 -0.08 -3.03 2.07
N SER A 53 -1.13 -2.22 2.12
CA SER A 53 -2.10 -2.22 3.21
C SER A 53 -3.51 -2.20 2.62
N MET A 54 -4.39 -3.03 3.17
CA MET A 54 -5.78 -3.14 2.74
C MET A 54 -6.68 -2.27 3.63
N LEU A 55 -7.77 -1.74 3.09
CA LEU A 55 -8.85 -1.15 3.89
C LEU A 55 -9.99 -2.15 4.07
N HIS A 56 -9.96 -2.91 5.16
CA HIS A 56 -10.88 -4.00 5.43
C HIS A 56 -11.00 -4.95 4.23
N ARG A 57 -12.21 -5.10 3.68
CA ARG A 57 -12.50 -5.82 2.44
C ARG A 57 -13.02 -4.87 1.36
N SER A 58 -12.64 -3.60 1.42
CA SER A 58 -12.96 -2.66 0.34
C SER A 58 -12.00 -2.84 -0.85
N ASN A 59 -12.30 -2.12 -1.91
CA ASN A 59 -11.54 -1.96 -3.14
C ASN A 59 -10.31 -1.05 -3.00
N LEU A 60 -10.08 -0.44 -1.83
CA LEU A 60 -8.97 0.50 -1.62
C LEU A 60 -7.72 -0.20 -1.07
N LEU A 61 -6.61 0.03 -1.77
CA LEU A 61 -5.29 -0.51 -1.43
C LEU A 61 -4.28 0.64 -1.35
N ALA A 62 -3.54 0.71 -0.25
CA ALA A 62 -2.37 1.59 -0.18
C ALA A 62 -1.12 0.79 -0.54
N VAL A 63 -0.29 1.32 -1.44
CA VAL A 63 0.90 0.68 -1.99
C VAL A 63 2.09 1.65 -1.84
N VAL A 64 3.22 1.13 -1.38
CA VAL A 64 4.49 1.87 -1.30
C VAL A 64 5.52 1.14 -2.15
N GLY A 65 6.13 1.88 -3.08
CA GLY A 65 7.19 1.33 -3.93
C GLY A 65 8.42 0.93 -3.13
N GLY A 66 9.17 -0.04 -3.64
CA GLY A 66 10.47 -0.45 -3.09
C GLY A 66 10.84 -1.84 -3.57
N GLY A 67 11.83 -2.49 -2.95
CA GLY A 67 12.38 -3.74 -3.47
C GLY A 67 13.45 -3.49 -4.53
N VAL A 68 13.70 -4.48 -5.39
CA VAL A 68 14.81 -4.49 -6.35
C VAL A 68 14.53 -3.58 -7.55
N ASN A 69 13.34 -3.67 -8.13
CA ASN A 69 12.95 -2.92 -9.33
C ASN A 69 11.63 -2.15 -9.11
N PRO A 70 11.63 -1.12 -8.25
CA PRO A 70 10.41 -0.37 -7.96
C PRO A 70 10.03 0.54 -9.13
N ARG A 71 8.72 0.61 -9.44
CA ARG A 71 8.18 1.58 -10.40
C ARG A 71 7.93 2.94 -9.76
N PHE A 72 7.70 2.94 -8.45
CA PHE A 72 7.35 4.12 -7.65
C PHE A 72 8.32 4.28 -6.49
N SER A 73 8.47 5.51 -5.98
CA SER A 73 9.40 5.77 -4.87
C SER A 73 8.88 5.20 -3.55
N ASP A 74 9.80 4.82 -2.67
CA ASP A 74 9.55 4.42 -1.29
C ASP A 74 9.14 5.57 -0.36
N ILE A 75 9.17 6.81 -0.85
CA ILE A 75 8.64 8.00 -0.18
C ILE A 75 7.20 8.33 -0.60
N SER A 76 6.63 7.61 -1.57
CA SER A 76 5.25 7.81 -2.05
C SER A 76 4.33 6.69 -1.57
N VAL A 77 3.17 7.06 -1.04
CA VAL A 77 2.04 6.15 -0.78
C VAL A 77 1.00 6.36 -1.85
N LEU A 78 0.72 5.32 -2.62
CA LEU A 78 -0.22 5.31 -3.74
C LEU A 78 -1.49 4.58 -3.32
N VAL A 79 -2.65 5.18 -3.53
CA VAL A 79 -3.94 4.54 -3.24
C VAL A 79 -4.59 4.10 -4.53
N TRP A 80 -4.79 2.79 -4.63
CA TRP A 80 -5.49 2.15 -5.75
C TRP A 80 -6.93 1.87 -5.38
N ASP A 81 -7.82 2.05 -6.35
CA ASP A 81 -9.23 1.70 -6.32
C ASP A 81 -9.48 0.62 -7.37
N ASP A 82 -9.59 -0.64 -6.93
CA ASP A 82 -9.77 -1.78 -7.83
C ASP A 82 -11.17 -1.85 -8.46
N ALA A 83 -12.16 -1.17 -7.86
CA ALA A 83 -13.54 -1.17 -8.37
C ALA A 83 -13.72 -0.22 -9.57
N ARG A 84 -12.76 0.67 -9.83
CA ARG A 84 -12.80 1.54 -11.02
C ARG A 84 -12.56 0.71 -12.28
N GLU A 85 -13.60 0.59 -13.09
CA GLU A 85 -13.47 0.09 -14.45
C GLU A 85 -12.83 1.19 -15.31
N SER A 86 -11.56 0.99 -15.69
CA SER A 86 -10.91 1.79 -16.73
C SER A 86 -10.06 0.95 -17.66
N ARG A 87 -9.88 1.44 -18.88
CA ARG A 87 -9.00 0.86 -19.91
C ARG A 87 -7.52 1.08 -19.61
N ASP A 88 -7.16 2.13 -18.86
CA ASP A 88 -5.78 2.39 -18.42
C ASP A 88 -5.63 1.99 -16.94
N PRO A 89 -4.70 1.06 -16.60
CA PRO A 89 -4.40 0.72 -15.21
C PRO A 89 -4.08 1.93 -14.33
N LYS A 90 -3.55 3.02 -14.90
CA LYS A 90 -3.26 4.26 -14.17
C LYS A 90 -4.51 4.93 -13.61
N ASP A 91 -5.68 4.72 -14.22
CA ASP A 91 -6.92 5.36 -13.76
C ASP A 91 -7.48 4.72 -12.48
N LYS A 92 -6.94 3.54 -12.10
CA LYS A 92 -7.19 2.93 -10.79
C LYS A 92 -6.35 3.59 -9.68
N LEU A 93 -5.30 4.34 -10.00
CA LEU A 93 -4.58 5.14 -9.02
C LEU A 93 -5.39 6.41 -8.70
N VAL A 94 -5.93 6.50 -7.50
CA VAL A 94 -6.87 7.57 -7.13
C VAL A 94 -6.26 8.65 -6.26
N LEU A 95 -5.21 8.33 -5.50
CA LEU A 95 -4.52 9.28 -4.63
C LEU A 95 -3.03 8.97 -4.56
N GLU A 96 -2.22 10.01 -4.35
CA GLU A 96 -0.80 9.91 -4.05
C GLU A 96 -0.45 10.83 -2.88
N PHE A 97 0.28 10.30 -1.91
CA PHE A 97 0.90 11.05 -0.83
C PHE A 97 2.41 10.96 -0.95
N THR A 98 3.09 12.08 -1.14
CA THR A 98 4.55 12.14 -1.26
C THR A 98 5.17 12.75 -0.01
N PHE A 99 6.23 12.12 0.50
CA PHE A 99 6.93 12.54 1.70
C PHE A 99 8.41 12.82 1.45
N THR A 100 9.12 13.33 2.44
CA THR A 100 10.55 13.67 2.34
C THR A 100 11.48 12.53 2.78
N LYS A 101 10.94 11.46 3.35
CA LYS A 101 11.71 10.29 3.81
C LYS A 101 10.93 9.01 3.49
N PRO A 102 11.63 7.84 3.44
CA PRO A 102 10.97 6.57 3.19
C PRO A 102 9.86 6.27 4.19
N VAL A 103 8.77 5.73 3.66
CA VAL A 103 7.62 5.29 4.43
C VAL A 103 7.94 3.94 5.06
N LEU A 104 7.78 3.85 6.38
CA LEU A 104 8.05 2.65 7.15
C LEU A 104 6.81 1.78 7.33
N ALA A 105 5.64 2.40 7.48
CA ALA A 105 4.37 1.69 7.60
C ALA A 105 3.20 2.56 7.11
N VAL A 106 2.16 1.88 6.62
CA VAL A 106 0.86 2.49 6.28
C VAL A 106 -0.25 1.73 7.02
N CYS A 107 -0.99 2.46 7.84
CA CYS A 107 -2.16 1.91 8.54
C CYS A 107 -3.41 2.63 8.08
N MET A 108 -4.48 1.88 7.84
CA MET A 108 -5.75 2.43 7.37
C MET A 108 -6.91 2.04 8.28
N ARG A 109 -7.87 2.96 8.38
CA ARG A 109 -9.22 2.77 8.93
C ARG A 109 -10.20 3.43 7.97
N ARG A 110 -11.51 3.18 8.14
CA ARG A 110 -12.55 3.72 7.25
C ARG A 110 -12.51 5.25 7.08
N ASP A 111 -12.08 5.98 8.09
CA ASP A 111 -12.08 7.46 8.11
C ASP A 111 -10.65 8.08 8.11
N LYS A 112 -9.59 7.27 8.16
CA LYS A 112 -8.21 7.75 8.28
C LYS A 112 -7.18 6.88 7.57
N ILE A 113 -6.18 7.52 7.02
CA ILE A 113 -4.92 6.90 6.60
C ILE A 113 -3.78 7.50 7.44
N ILE A 114 -2.94 6.62 7.97
CA ILE A 114 -1.82 6.96 8.86
C ILE A 114 -0.54 6.51 8.16
N ILE A 115 0.39 7.44 7.97
CA ILE A 115 1.68 7.20 7.33
C ILE A 115 2.79 7.42 8.36
N VAL A 116 3.62 6.40 8.53
CA VAL A 116 4.71 6.39 9.51
C VAL A 116 6.04 6.51 8.79
N LEU A 117 6.82 7.52 9.14
CA LEU A 117 8.21 7.71 8.73
C LEU A 117 9.12 7.40 9.92
N LYS A 118 10.43 7.44 9.71
CA LYS A 118 11.43 7.20 10.77
C LYS A 118 11.25 8.08 12.01
N ASN A 119 10.90 9.36 11.83
CA ASN A 119 10.83 10.31 12.94
C ASN A 119 9.59 11.21 12.92
N LYS A 120 8.56 10.77 12.19
CA LYS A 120 7.32 11.54 12.02
C LYS A 120 6.15 10.63 11.69
N ILE A 121 4.97 10.97 12.18
CA ILE A 121 3.71 10.30 11.85
C ILE A 121 2.75 11.34 11.27
N TYR A 122 2.13 11.01 10.14
CA TYR A 122 1.08 11.81 9.53
C TYR A 122 -0.27 11.10 9.61
N VAL A 123 -1.32 11.85 9.91
CA VAL A 123 -2.70 11.35 9.93
C VAL A 123 -3.53 12.20 9.00
N TYR A 124 -4.18 11.58 8.01
CA TYR A 124 -5.09 12.24 7.07
C TYR A 124 -6.53 11.72 7.26
N SER A 125 -7.51 12.55 6.91
CA SER A 125 -8.86 12.04 6.63
C SER A 125 -8.83 11.12 5.41
N PHE A 126 -9.77 10.19 5.32
CA PHE A 126 -9.82 9.20 4.25
C PHE A 126 -11.26 8.66 4.10
N PRO A 127 -11.72 8.20 2.93
CA PRO A 127 -11.06 8.21 1.62
C PRO A 127 -11.30 9.47 0.78
N ASP A 128 -12.42 10.17 1.00
CA ASP A 128 -12.84 11.27 0.13
C ASP A 128 -12.09 12.56 0.44
N ASN A 129 -11.36 13.06 -0.56
CA ASN A 129 -10.53 14.27 -0.48
C ASN A 129 -9.67 14.35 0.81
N PRO A 130 -8.65 13.49 0.94
CA PRO A 130 -7.82 13.42 2.16
C PRO A 130 -7.19 14.75 2.55
N VAL A 131 -7.39 15.17 3.79
CA VAL A 131 -6.80 16.36 4.40
C VAL A 131 -5.94 15.95 5.57
N LYS A 132 -4.76 16.57 5.71
CA LYS A 132 -3.88 16.33 6.87
C LYS A 132 -4.56 16.82 8.14
N LEU A 133 -4.87 15.90 9.04
CA LEU A 133 -5.50 16.19 10.34
C LEU A 133 -4.45 16.46 11.40
N PHE A 134 -3.41 15.61 11.44
CA PHE A 134 -2.37 15.69 12.46
C PHE A 134 -0.99 15.34 11.88
N GLU A 135 0.02 15.89 12.53
CA GLU A 135 1.42 15.60 12.29
C GLU A 135 2.13 15.55 13.64
N PHE A 136 2.88 14.48 13.88
CA PHE A 136 3.57 14.25 15.14
C PHE A 136 5.04 14.01 14.87
N ASP A 137 5.92 14.79 15.50
CA ASP A 137 7.34 14.45 15.57
C ASP A 137 7.52 13.29 16.56
N THR A 138 8.34 12.31 16.18
CA THR A 138 8.67 11.17 17.02
C THR A 138 10.17 11.07 17.22
N ARG A 139 10.59 10.28 18.21
CA ARG A 139 11.97 9.77 18.21
C ARG A 139 12.18 8.85 17.01
N ASP A 140 13.43 8.51 16.74
CA ASP A 140 13.80 7.55 15.72
C ASP A 140 13.08 6.20 15.96
N ASN A 141 12.30 5.78 14.98
CA ASN A 141 11.58 4.52 14.88
C ASN A 141 12.26 3.67 13.81
N PRO A 142 13.28 2.86 14.17
CA PRO A 142 13.95 1.99 13.22
C PRO A 142 13.02 0.88 12.74
N LYS A 143 13.26 0.40 11.51
CA LYS A 143 12.51 -0.67 10.85
C LYS A 143 12.90 -2.04 11.40
#